data_AF-A0A1X7TSZ8-F1
#
_entry.id   AF-A0A1X7TSZ8-F1
#
_cell.length_a   1.000
_cell.length_b   1.000
_cell.length_c   1.000
_cell.angle_alpha   90.00
_cell.angle_beta   90.00
_cell.angle_gamma   90.00
#
_symmetry.space_group_name_H-M   'P 1'
#
loop_
_entity.id
_entity.type
_entity.pdbx_description
1 polymer ?
#
loop_
_entity_poly.entity_id
_entity_poly.type
_entity_poly.pdbx_seq_one_letter_code
_entity_poly.pdbx_strand_id
1 'polypeptide(L)'
;VSDGSTEYILTVGGYFGTAAGDSLAQQNVMKFSTRDNDNDALSRYNCAQYSTGAWWYYDCYYSNLNGRYFNTAINNQQEITW
;
A
#
# COMPACT_ATOMS: atom_id res chain seq x y z
N VAL A 1 -4.47 12.50 4.37
CA VAL A 1 -4.88 12.02 3.04
C VAL A 1 -5.51 13.20 2.31
N SER A 2 -5.07 13.47 1.09
CA SER A 2 -5.66 14.52 0.24
C SER A 2 -6.97 14.04 -0.41
N ASP A 3 -7.50 14.78 -1.39
CA ASP A 3 -8.78 14.46 -2.04
C ASP A 3 -8.61 13.83 -3.43
N GLY A 4 -9.76 13.51 -4.06
CA GLY A 4 -9.81 12.82 -5.35
C GLY A 4 -9.19 13.60 -6.52
N SER A 5 -9.07 14.93 -6.44
CA SER A 5 -8.38 15.71 -7.50
C SER A 5 -6.87 15.44 -7.56
N THR A 6 -6.34 14.86 -6.48
CA THR A 6 -4.93 14.51 -6.34
C THR A 6 -4.71 13.02 -6.18
N GLU A 7 -5.70 12.18 -6.49
CA GLU A 7 -5.64 10.72 -6.29
C GLU A 7 -5.35 10.34 -4.83
N TYR A 8 -5.89 11.10 -3.87
CA TYR A 8 -5.82 10.80 -2.44
C TYR A 8 -4.39 10.58 -1.90
N ILE A 9 -3.38 11.32 -2.38
CA ILE A 9 -2.00 11.31 -1.87
C ILE A 9 -1.94 11.17 -0.34
N LEU A 10 -1.12 10.21 0.12
CA LEU A 10 -0.80 10.03 1.53
C LEU A 10 0.23 11.06 1.99
N THR A 11 0.04 11.61 3.19
CA THR A 11 1.06 12.39 3.88
C THR A 11 1.14 11.88 5.29
N VAL A 12 2.29 11.28 5.63
CA VAL A 12 2.54 10.63 6.91
C VAL A 12 3.99 10.89 7.32
N GLY A 13 4.24 10.97 8.63
CA GLY A 13 5.56 11.20 9.19
C GLY A 13 5.52 11.23 10.70
N GLY A 14 6.67 11.41 11.33
CA GLY A 14 6.79 11.49 12.78
C GLY A 14 6.53 10.16 13.50
N TYR A 15 6.78 9.02 12.83
CA TYR A 15 6.71 7.71 13.48
C TYR A 15 7.64 7.66 14.70
N PHE A 16 7.09 7.17 15.81
CA PHE A 16 7.80 6.95 17.05
C PHE A 16 7.35 5.62 17.66
N GLY A 17 8.20 4.60 17.54
CA GLY A 17 7.92 3.26 18.00
C GLY A 17 9.00 2.26 17.57
N THR A 18 9.00 1.07 18.16
CA THR A 18 9.96 0.00 17.80
C THR A 18 9.32 -1.37 17.58
N ALA A 19 8.11 -1.60 18.09
CA ALA A 19 7.51 -2.93 18.12
C ALA A 19 7.17 -3.51 16.73
N ALA A 20 6.81 -2.66 15.77
CA ALA A 20 6.39 -3.09 14.42
C ALA A 20 7.25 -2.50 13.29
N GLY A 21 8.14 -1.54 13.58
CA GLY A 21 8.81 -0.75 12.54
C GLY A 21 7.88 0.19 11.78
N ASP A 22 8.44 0.98 10.86
CA ASP A 22 7.72 1.95 10.02
C ASP A 22 7.63 1.50 8.56
N SER A 23 6.78 0.50 8.31
CA SER A 23 6.52 0.02 6.94
C SER A 23 5.61 0.94 6.13
N LEU A 24 5.06 1.99 6.73
CA LEU A 24 4.21 2.98 6.06
C LEU A 24 5.04 4.14 5.48
N ALA A 25 6.27 4.35 5.96
CA ALA A 25 7.18 5.41 5.50
C ALA A 25 7.34 5.47 3.98
N GLN A 26 7.51 4.32 3.33
CA GLN A 26 7.70 4.20 1.88
C GLN A 26 6.48 4.61 1.06
N GLN A 27 5.32 4.70 1.71
CA GLN A 27 4.06 5.03 1.06
C GLN A 27 3.73 6.52 1.22
N ASN A 28 4.54 7.26 1.98
CA ASN A 28 4.40 8.70 2.09
C ASN A 28 4.54 9.35 0.70
N VAL A 29 3.66 10.30 0.41
CA VAL A 29 3.56 11.02 -0.87
C VAL A 29 3.08 10.15 -2.05
N MET A 30 2.83 8.85 -1.85
CA MET A 30 2.24 8.02 -2.89
C MET A 30 0.76 8.33 -3.07
N LYS A 31 0.28 8.15 -4.31
CA LYS A 31 -1.12 8.21 -4.69
C LYS A 31 -1.81 6.90 -4.38
N PHE A 32 -3.13 6.94 -4.23
CA PHE A 32 -3.92 5.76 -3.97
C PHE A 32 -4.17 4.99 -5.28
N SER A 33 -3.84 3.70 -5.27
CA SER A 33 -4.02 2.80 -6.41
C SER A 33 -5.06 1.73 -6.11
N THR A 34 -5.90 1.47 -7.10
CA THR A 34 -6.90 0.40 -7.11
C THR A 34 -6.71 -0.48 -8.34
N ARG A 35 -7.44 -1.59 -8.38
CA ARG A 35 -7.40 -2.54 -9.50
C ARG A 35 -7.68 -1.87 -10.87
N ASP A 36 -8.52 -0.84 -10.86
CA ASP A 36 -9.04 -0.09 -12.00
C ASP A 36 -8.43 1.32 -12.16
N ASN A 37 -7.58 1.77 -11.23
CA ASN A 37 -6.89 3.05 -11.27
C ASN A 37 -5.43 2.88 -10.83
N ASP A 38 -4.51 2.84 -11.80
CA ASP A 38 -3.09 2.58 -11.57
C ASP A 38 -2.31 3.89 -11.38
N ASN A 39 -2.02 4.21 -10.11
CA ASN A 39 -1.28 5.39 -9.71
C ASN A 39 0.02 5.05 -8.96
N ASP A 40 0.47 3.79 -9.03
CA ASP A 40 1.68 3.37 -8.33
C ASP A 40 2.94 3.81 -9.10
N ALA A 41 4.12 3.66 -8.47
CA ALA A 41 5.37 4.09 -9.09
C ALA A 41 5.95 3.05 -10.07
N LEU A 42 5.30 1.90 -10.21
CA LEU A 42 5.81 0.76 -10.93
C LEU A 42 5.30 0.72 -12.38
N SER A 43 6.22 0.78 -13.35
CA SER A 43 5.82 0.81 -14.77
C SER A 43 5.48 -0.54 -15.38
N ARG A 44 5.83 -1.66 -14.73
CA ARG A 44 5.73 -3.01 -15.33
C ARG A 44 4.37 -3.68 -15.15
N TYR A 45 3.67 -3.42 -14.05
CA TYR A 45 2.33 -3.94 -13.76
C TYR A 45 1.68 -3.17 -12.61
N ASN A 46 0.34 -3.24 -12.55
CA ASN A 46 -0.46 -2.63 -11.48
C ASN A 46 -0.32 -3.41 -10.16
N CYS A 47 0.19 -2.75 -9.12
CA CYS A 47 0.39 -3.34 -7.81
C CYS A 47 -0.91 -3.72 -7.10
N ALA A 48 -1.99 -2.98 -7.30
CA ALA A 48 -3.30 -3.30 -6.73
C ALA A 48 -3.90 -4.58 -7.32
N GLN A 49 -3.65 -4.85 -8.61
CA GLN A 49 -4.02 -6.13 -9.24
C GLN A 49 -3.22 -7.29 -8.67
N TYR A 50 -1.92 -7.12 -8.53
CA TYR A 50 -1.02 -8.15 -8.04
C TYR A 50 -1.27 -8.50 -6.56
N SER A 51 -1.44 -7.47 -5.73
CA SER A 51 -1.59 -7.56 -4.27
C SER A 51 -3.03 -7.78 -3.82
N THR A 52 -4.00 -7.77 -4.76
CA THR A 52 -5.44 -7.95 -4.47
C THR A 52 -5.93 -7.03 -3.35
N GLY A 53 -5.59 -5.74 -3.46
CA GLY A 53 -5.90 -4.72 -2.47
C GLY A 53 -6.03 -3.33 -3.09
N ALA A 54 -6.17 -2.34 -2.24
CA ALA A 54 -6.18 -0.93 -2.62
C ALA A 54 -5.39 -0.13 -1.59
N TRP A 55 -4.33 0.53 -2.02
CA TRP A 55 -3.35 1.10 -1.12
C TRP A 55 -2.53 2.20 -1.80
N TRP A 56 -1.75 2.92 -0.99
CA TRP A 56 -0.75 3.87 -1.48
C TRP A 56 0.51 3.11 -1.92
N TYR A 57 0.40 2.38 -3.03
CA TYR A 57 1.46 1.52 -3.55
C TYR A 57 2.64 2.34 -4.12
N TYR A 58 3.86 1.87 -3.89
CA TYR A 58 5.10 2.37 -4.48
C TYR A 58 5.64 1.38 -5.53
N ASP A 59 6.42 0.36 -5.13
CA ASP A 59 6.86 -0.79 -5.95
C ASP A 59 7.09 -2.04 -5.06
N CYS A 60 6.07 -2.82 -4.71
CA CYS A 60 4.66 -2.45 -4.65
C CYS A 60 4.29 -1.90 -3.28
N TYR A 61 4.72 -2.57 -2.21
CA TYR A 61 4.42 -2.14 -0.85
C TYR A 61 5.45 -2.65 0.15
N TYR A 62 5.49 -1.98 1.29
CA TYR A 62 6.10 -2.50 2.52
C TYR A 62 5.02 -2.98 3.48
N SER A 63 3.85 -2.33 3.51
CA SER A 63 2.64 -2.80 4.18
C SER A 63 1.47 -2.93 3.21
N ASN A 64 0.56 -3.88 3.43
CA ASN A 64 -0.66 -4.06 2.62
C ASN A 64 -1.84 -4.39 3.53
N LEU A 65 -2.25 -3.45 4.37
CA LEU A 65 -3.32 -3.70 5.36
C LEU A 65 -4.69 -3.95 4.71
N ASN A 66 -4.88 -3.50 3.48
CA ASN A 66 -6.07 -3.73 2.66
C ASN A 66 -5.90 -4.94 1.71
N GLY A 67 -4.96 -5.84 2.01
CA GLY A 67 -4.81 -7.10 1.31
C GLY A 67 -5.96 -8.06 1.57
N ARG A 68 -5.93 -9.17 0.84
CA ARG A 68 -6.80 -10.32 1.03
C ARG A 68 -6.59 -10.93 2.42
N TYR A 69 -7.70 -11.10 3.13
CA TYR A 69 -7.71 -11.84 4.39
C TYR A 69 -7.52 -13.33 4.17
N PHE A 70 -6.67 -13.94 5.01
CA PHE A 70 -6.49 -15.38 5.10
C PHE A 70 -6.74 -15.83 6.55
N ASN A 71 -7.43 -16.96 6.71
CA ASN A 71 -7.80 -17.50 8.02
C ASN A 71 -6.64 -18.25 8.72
N THR A 72 -5.48 -18.28 8.11
CA THR A 72 -4.27 -18.94 8.58
C THR A 72 -3.07 -18.06 8.24
N ALA A 73 -1.99 -18.21 9.00
CA ALA A 73 -0.73 -17.56 8.66
C ALA A 73 -0.20 -18.19 7.36
N ILE A 74 -0.08 -17.36 6.33
CA ILE A 74 0.54 -17.75 5.06
C ILE A 74 1.67 -16.78 4.76
N ASN A 75 2.38 -17.02 3.67
CA ASN A 75 3.30 -16.05 3.08
C ASN A 75 2.83 -15.86 1.64
N ASN A 76 2.06 -14.80 1.41
CA ASN A 76 1.45 -14.54 0.13
C ASN A 76 1.42 -13.05 -0.16
N GLN A 77 1.75 -12.70 -1.39
CA GLN A 77 1.85 -11.29 -1.80
C GLN A 77 0.49 -10.56 -1.83
N GLN A 78 -0.61 -11.26 -1.60
CA GLN A 78 -1.94 -10.69 -1.50
C GLN A 78 -2.39 -10.48 -0.06
N GLU A 79 -1.63 -10.88 0.95
CA GLU A 79 -2.10 -10.92 2.33
C GLU A 79 -2.15 -9.55 3.02
N ILE A 80 -2.82 -9.54 4.17
CA ILE A 80 -2.74 -8.43 5.13
C ILE A 80 -1.38 -8.50 5.81
N THR A 81 -0.47 -7.60 5.42
CA THR A 81 0.87 -7.53 6.00
C THR A 81 1.21 -6.13 6.47
N TRP A 82 2.09 -6.08 7.47
CA TRP A 82 2.79 -4.87 7.89
C TRP A 82 4.22 -4.92 7.37
#